data_AF-A0A220UCP6-F1
#
_entry.id   AF-A0A220UCP6-F1
#
_cell.length_a   1.000
_cell.length_b   1.000
_cell.length_c   1.000
_cell.angle_alpha   90.00
_cell.angle_beta   90.00
_cell.angle_gamma   90.00
#
_symmetry.space_group_name_H-M   'P 1'
#
loop_
_entity.id
_entity.type
_entity.pdbx_description
1 polymer ?
#
loop_
_entity_poly.entity_id
_entity_poly.type
_entity_poly.pdbx_seq_one_letter_code
_entity_poly.pdbx_strand_id
1 'polypeptide(L)' 'MSIDNPPRRARARKPYTVVMRSRDNQRVLVRDPLDVQFLELADAFQMKARAIIEEAPEDRRPENAAR' A
#
# COMPACT_ATOMS: atom_id res chain seq x y z
N MET A 1 25.03 7.10 -18.35
CA MET A 1 25.50 7.10 -16.95
C MET A 1 24.84 5.91 -16.27
N SER A 2 25.59 4.81 -16.08
CA SER A 2 25.12 3.71 -15.24
C SER A 2 25.26 4.18 -13.80
N ILE A 3 24.15 4.21 -13.05
CA ILE A 3 24.21 4.43 -11.61
C ILE A 3 24.79 3.14 -11.06
N ASP A 4 26.10 3.14 -10.80
CA ASP A 4 26.77 2.09 -10.05
C ASP A 4 26.03 1.96 -8.71
N ASN A 5 25.19 0.94 -8.61
CA ASN A 5 24.52 0.56 -7.39
C ASN A 5 25.54 -0.26 -6.61
N PRO A 6 26.25 0.31 -5.61
CA PRO A 6 27.30 -0.43 -4.92
C PRO A 6 26.68 -1.71 -4.34
N PRO A 7 27.38 -2.86 -4.41
CA PRO A 7 26.86 -4.10 -3.88
C PRO A 7 26.51 -3.85 -2.43
N ARG A 8 25.21 -3.93 -2.17
CA ARG A 8 24.55 -3.58 -0.92
C ARG A 8 25.14 -4.46 0.17
N ARG A 9 26.27 -4.03 0.76
CA ARG A 9 26.93 -4.73 1.85
C ARG A 9 25.84 -5.00 2.86
N ALA A 10 25.55 -6.28 3.06
CA ALA A 10 24.60 -6.77 4.03
C ALA A 10 25.13 -6.44 5.43
N ARG A 11 25.15 -5.15 5.80
CA ARG A 11 25.06 -4.77 7.19
C ARG A 11 23.76 -5.40 7.65
N ALA A 12 23.84 -6.30 8.62
CA ALA A 12 22.69 -6.88 9.29
C ALA A 12 21.88 -5.74 9.93
N ARG A 13 21.14 -4.99 9.11
CA ARG A 13 20.20 -3.98 9.55
C ARG A 13 19.05 -4.78 10.15
N LYS A 14 18.74 -4.47 11.42
CA LYS A 14 17.56 -5.05 12.08
C LYS A 14 16.37 -4.85 11.13
N PRO A 15 15.59 -5.91 10.87
CA PRO A 15 14.43 -5.78 10.00
C PRO A 15 13.49 -4.73 10.59
N TYR A 16 12.97 -3.88 9.72
CA TYR A 16 11.90 -2.94 10.01
C TYR A 16 10.59 -3.70 10.01
N THR A 17 9.63 -3.25 10.83
CA THR A 17 8.27 -3.80 10.85
C THR A 17 7.31 -2.71 10.41
N VAL A 18 6.61 -2.94 9.31
CA VAL A 18 5.52 -2.07 8.84
C VAL A 18 4.19 -2.69 9.27
N VAL A 19 3.27 -1.87 9.76
CA VAL A 19 1.91 -2.30 10.13
C VAL A 19 0.96 -1.79 9.06
N MET A 20 0.42 -2.70 8.25
CA MET A 20 -0.53 -2.43 7.17
C MET A 20 -1.94 -2.31 7.75
N ARG A 21 -2.44 -1.09 7.93
CA ARG A 21 -3.78 -0.84 8.48
C ARG A 21 -4.88 -1.22 7.50
N SER A 22 -4.62 -1.12 6.21
CA SER A 22 -5.53 -1.56 5.14
C SER A 22 -5.81 -3.06 5.13
N ARG A 23 -5.03 -3.86 5.88
CA ARG A 23 -5.09 -5.32 5.95
C ARG A 23 -5.15 -5.81 7.39
N ASP A 24 -6.10 -5.29 8.17
CA ASP A 24 -6.36 -5.73 9.55
C ASP A 24 -5.12 -5.68 10.47
N ASN A 25 -4.30 -4.63 10.31
CA ASN A 25 -3.04 -4.45 11.03
C ASN A 25 -2.00 -5.57 10.79
N GLN A 26 -2.02 -6.18 9.60
CA GLN A 26 -0.99 -7.13 9.18
C GLN A 26 0.41 -6.53 9.36
N ARG A 27 1.32 -7.28 9.96
CA ARG A 27 2.70 -6.87 10.20
C ARG A 27 3.62 -7.47 9.15
N VAL A 28 4.39 -6.63 8.45
CA VAL A 28 5.32 -7.05 7.40
C VAL A 28 6.75 -6.73 7.84
N LEU A 29 7.62 -7.73 7.78
CA LEU A 29 9.05 -7.57 8.07
C LEU A 29 9.80 -7.20 6.79
N VAL A 30 10.56 -6.12 6.85
CA VAL A 30 11.21 -5.52 5.69
C VAL A 30 12.66 -5.22 6.02
N ARG A 31 13.58 -5.53 5.10
CA ARG A 31 15.01 -5.31 5.31
C ARG A 31 15.51 -4.00 4.69
N ASP A 32 14.78 -3.47 3.71
CA ASP A 32 15.10 -2.22 3.03
C ASP A 32 14.29 -1.04 3.59
N PRO A 33 14.95 0.05 4.02
CA PRO A 33 14.26 1.29 4.33
C PRO A 33 13.41 1.86 3.18
N LEU A 34 13.79 1.63 1.92
CA LEU A 34 12.99 2.09 0.78
C LEU A 34 11.71 1.28 0.61
N ASP A 35 11.79 -0.04 0.79
CA ASP A 35 10.60 -0.90 0.76
C ASP A 35 9.65 -0.57 1.92
N VAL A 36 10.17 -0.15 3.08
CA VAL A 36 9.36 0.36 4.20
C VAL A 36 8.54 1.57 3.75
N GLN A 37 9.20 2.59 3.20
CA GLN A 37 8.53 3.80 2.73
C GLN A 37 7.49 3.50 1.64
N PHE A 38 7.83 2.59 0.73
CA PHE A 38 6.90 2.14 -0.31
C PHE A 38 5.65 1.49 0.29
N LEU A 39 5.81 0.57 1.25
CA LEU A 39 4.68 -0.12 1.87
C LEU A 39 3.81 0.82 2.71
N GLU A 40 4.40 1.77 3.43
CA GLU A 40 3.65 2.79 4.17
C GLU A 40 2.80 3.67 3.23
N LEU A 41 3.36 4.09 2.10
CA LEU A 41 2.63 4.85 1.09
C LEU A 41 1.53 4.02 0.42
N ALA A 42 1.81 2.75 0.11
CA ALA A 42 0.83 1.84 -0.45
C ALA A 42 -0.35 1.59 0.51
N ASP A 43 -0.08 1.46 1.82
CA ASP A 43 -1.11 1.32 2.86
C ASP A 43 -2.03 2.56 2.90
N ALA A 44 -1.42 3.75 2.93
CA ALA A 44 -2.15 5.01 2.94
C ALA A 44 -3.00 5.18 1.67
N PHE A 45 -2.45 4.85 0.50
CA PHE A 45 -3.17 4.88 -0.77
C PHE A 45 -4.36 3.91 -0.77
N GLN A 46 -4.16 2.67 -0.31
CA GLN A 46 -5.22 1.67 -0.26
C GLN A 46 -6.36 2.09 0.67
N MET A 47 -6.05 2.64 1.84
CA MET A 47 -7.07 3.18 2.75
C MET A 47 -7.87 4.32 2.11
N LYS A 48 -7.20 5.25 1.42
CA LYS A 48 -7.87 6.35 0.73
C LYS A 48 -8.74 5.88 -0.44
N ALA A 49 -8.25 4.92 -1.23
CA ALA A 49 -9.02 4.33 -2.31
C ALA A 49 -10.28 3.64 -1.79
N ARG A 50 -10.19 2.91 -0.67
CA ARG A 50 -11.34 2.28 -0.03
C ARG A 50 -12.38 3.30 0.44
N ALA A 51 -11.95 4.39 1.07
CA ALA A 51 -12.86 5.46 1.48
C ALA A 51 -13.60 6.07 0.28
N ILE A 52 -12.90 6.33 -0.83
CA ILE A 52 -13.53 6.85 -2.07
C ILE A 52 -14.57 5.87 -2.62
N ILE A 53 -14.29 4.56 -2.60
CA ILE A 53 -15.22 3.53 -3.09
C ILE A 53 -16.44 3.43 -2.15
N GLU A 54 -16.24 3.51 -0.83
CA GLU A 54 -17.33 3.46 0.16
C GLU A 54 -18.19 4.74 0.14
N GLU A 55 -17.60 5.90 -0.16
CA GLU A 55 -18.30 7.18 -0.31
C GLU A 55 -18.99 7.34 -1.66
N ALA A 56 -18.58 6.59 -2.69
CA ALA A 56 -19.27 6.59 -3.96
C ALA A 56 -20.69 6.04 -3.72
N PRO A 57 -21.76 6.87 -3.85
CA PRO A 57 -23.10 6.33 -3.83
C PRO A 57 -23.14 5.29 -4.94
N GLU A 58 -23.57 4.06 -4.62
CA GLU A 58 -23.81 3.03 -5.63
C GLU A 58 -24.44 3.73 -6.83
N ASP A 59 -23.80 3.60 -7.99
CA ASP A 59 -24.40 3.95 -9.27
C ASP A 59 -25.79 3.35 -9.24
N ARG A 60 -26.80 4.20 -8.97
CA ARG A 60 -28.21 3.84 -9.04
C ARG A 60 -28.37 3.34 -10.45
N ARG A 61 -28.31 2.02 -10.65
CA ARG A 61 -28.84 1.39 -11.85
C ARG A 61 -30.25 1.95 -11.93
N PRO A 62 -30.60 2.74 -12.96
CA PRO A 62 -31.96 3.17 -13.10
C PRO A 62 -32.78 1.88 -13.23
N GLU A 63 -33.62 1.58 -12.24
CA GLU A 63 -34.62 0.51 -12.27
C GLU A 63 -35.72 0.76 -13.33
N ASN A 64 -35.40 1.55 -14.37
CA ASN A 64 -36.28 1.92 -15.46
C ASN A 64 -35.66 1.45 -16.78
N ALA A 65 -35.42 0.15 -16.89
CA ALA A 65 -35.45 -0.53 -18.19
C ALA A 65 -36.85 -1.14 -18.37
N ALA A 66 -37.80 -0.25 -18.70
CA ALA A 66 -39.06 -0.48 -19.39
C ALA A 66 -39.87 -1.75 -19.03
N ARG A 67 -40.83 -1.57 -18.12
CA ARG A 67 -42.18 -2.09 -18.34
C ARG A 67 -42.93 -1.16 -19.29
#